data_AF-A0A2V6FHF3-F1
#
_entry.id   AF-A0A2V6FHF3-F1
#
_cell.length_a   1.000
_cell.length_b   1.000
_cell.length_c   1.000
_cell.angle_alpha   90.00
_cell.angle_beta   90.00
_cell.angle_gamma   90.00
#
_symmetry.space_group_name_H-M   'P 1'
#
loop_
_entity.id
_entity.type
_entity.pdbx_description
1 polymer ?
#
loop_
_entity_poly.entity_id
_entity_poly.type
_entity_poly.pdbx_seq_one_letter_code
_entity_poly.pdbx_strand_id
1 'polypeptide(L)'
;MSSSASPNPAPPPVLLPIAHPLDEFYAQMSLTLPPLQQVEGEAVPQPYKQLLVHHNDMTPTLEKFHGRDIHLRLLGRRRQSDEYFREVVLLLDGTDQPVEFGAIKIYLNRFKPEARRHVLDERRPLGRIMQECGVKHSSRPRAFLRLASDRFINEALQLSGAHVLYGRCNTLYDPQERALAEIVEILPPVVEGRAL
;
A
#
# COMPACT_ATOMS: atom_id res chain seq x y z
N MET A 1 8.41 28.17 51.18
CA MET A 1 7.35 28.03 50.15
C MET A 1 7.96 28.33 48.79
N SER A 2 7.43 27.66 47.76
CA SER A 2 7.77 27.77 46.33
C SER A 2 8.85 26.80 45.83
N SER A 3 8.41 25.56 45.55
CA SER A 3 9.03 24.67 44.57
C SER A 3 8.34 24.92 43.23
N SER A 4 9.08 25.46 42.26
CA SER A 4 8.60 25.67 40.89
C SER A 4 8.75 24.38 40.10
N ALA A 5 7.65 23.64 39.97
CA ALA A 5 7.57 22.55 39.01
C ALA A 5 7.59 23.13 37.59
N SER A 6 8.64 22.80 36.82
CA SER A 6 8.66 23.08 35.39
C SER A 6 7.57 22.24 34.71
N PRO A 7 6.82 22.78 33.73
CA PRO A 7 5.84 22.00 33.00
C PRO A 7 6.56 20.89 32.24
N ASN A 8 6.06 19.66 32.38
CA ASN A 8 6.51 18.52 31.62
C ASN A 8 6.39 18.84 30.12
N PRO A 9 7.42 18.62 29.29
CA PRO A 9 7.30 18.84 27.86
C PRO A 9 6.20 17.93 27.30
N ALA A 10 5.34 18.49 26.45
CA ALA A 10 4.36 17.70 25.72
C ALA A 10 5.09 16.57 24.97
N PRO A 11 4.52 15.35 24.93
CA PRO A 11 5.12 14.28 24.14
C PRO A 11 5.29 14.76 22.70
N PRO A 12 6.42 14.45 22.03
CA PRO A 12 6.60 14.83 20.64
C PRO A 12 5.44 14.29 19.81
N PRO A 13 4.98 15.03 18.78
CA PRO A 13 3.95 14.53 17.88
C PRO A 13 4.43 13.18 17.35
N VAL A 14 3.61 12.14 17.55
CA VAL A 14 3.87 10.82 17.00
C VAL A 14 3.82 10.99 15.49
N LEU A 15 4.99 11.15 14.87
CA LEU A 15 5.14 11.06 13.42
C LEU A 15 4.69 9.65 13.08
N LEU A 16 3.44 9.52 12.62
CA LEU A 16 2.99 8.30 12.00
C LEU A 16 4.05 7.94 10.97
N PRO A 17 4.60 6.70 10.99
CA PRO A 17 5.53 6.29 9.97
C PRO A 17 4.79 6.48 8.65
N ILE A 18 5.22 7.45 7.85
CA ILE A 18 4.53 7.80 6.60
C ILE A 18 4.41 6.56 5.72
N ALA A 19 5.38 5.63 5.83
CA ALA A 19 5.42 4.37 5.11
C ALA A 19 4.75 3.18 5.83
N HIS A 20 3.93 3.36 6.86
CA HIS A 20 3.23 2.22 7.47
C HIS A 20 2.20 1.61 6.49
N PRO A 21 2.19 0.27 6.25
CA PRO A 21 2.91 -0.80 6.96
C PRO A 21 4.19 -1.34 6.28
N LEU A 22 4.72 -0.66 5.25
CA LEU A 22 5.98 -1.04 4.60
C LEU A 22 7.16 -1.05 5.58
N ASP A 23 7.17 -0.11 6.52
CA ASP A 23 8.19 0.00 7.58
C ASP A 23 8.33 -1.29 8.41
N GLU A 24 7.22 -1.94 8.73
CA GLU A 24 7.22 -3.19 9.49
C GLU A 24 7.87 -4.35 8.72
N PHE A 25 7.65 -4.43 7.40
CA PHE A 25 8.28 -5.46 6.56
C PHE A 25 9.80 -5.24 6.45
N TYR A 26 10.23 -4.00 6.26
CA TYR A 26 11.65 -3.65 6.24
C TYR A 26 12.34 -3.96 7.56
N ALA A 27 11.72 -3.58 8.69
CA ALA A 27 12.24 -3.88 10.02
C ALA A 27 12.38 -5.41 10.23
N GLN A 28 11.38 -6.20 9.80
CA GLN A 28 11.43 -7.66 9.90
C GLN A 28 12.59 -8.27 9.09
N MET A 29 12.90 -7.70 7.93
CA MET A 29 14.04 -8.11 7.10
C MET A 29 15.38 -7.55 7.57
N SER A 30 15.40 -6.77 8.67
CA SER A 30 16.57 -6.00 9.12
C SER A 30 17.12 -5.06 8.03
N LEU A 31 16.22 -4.54 7.19
CA LEU A 31 16.53 -3.57 6.15
C LEU A 31 16.19 -2.16 6.60
N THR A 32 16.91 -1.18 6.07
CA THR A 32 16.55 0.24 6.20
C THR A 32 15.65 0.61 5.03
N LEU A 33 14.57 1.35 5.30
CA LEU A 33 13.72 1.88 4.23
C LEU A 33 14.55 2.72 3.25
N PRO A 34 14.28 2.63 1.93
CA PRO A 34 14.92 3.50 0.98
C PRO A 34 14.56 4.97 1.25
N PRO A 35 15.35 5.93 0.73
CA PRO A 35 14.98 7.34 0.77
C PRO A 35 13.56 7.55 0.22
N LEU A 36 12.66 7.97 1.09
CA LEU A 36 11.26 8.23 0.79
C LEU A 36 10.87 9.59 1.33
N GLN A 37 10.04 10.30 0.58
CA GLN A 37 9.48 11.58 0.99
C GLN A 37 8.00 11.64 0.65
N GLN A 38 7.23 12.28 1.53
CA GLN A 38 5.88 12.70 1.20
C GLN A 38 5.94 13.83 0.17
N VAL A 39 5.04 13.80 -0.80
CA VAL A 39 4.81 14.86 -1.78
C VAL A 39 3.34 15.22 -1.84
N GLU A 40 3.04 16.46 -2.23
CA GLU A 40 1.67 16.86 -2.55
C GLU A 40 1.18 16.14 -3.82
N GLY A 41 -0.14 15.93 -3.92
CA GLY A 41 -0.74 15.22 -5.06
C GLY A 41 -0.49 15.93 -6.39
N GLU A 42 -0.36 17.26 -6.36
CA GLU A 42 -0.05 18.11 -7.51
C GLU A 42 1.37 17.88 -8.03
N ALA A 43 2.30 17.47 -7.16
CA ALA A 43 3.69 17.21 -7.49
C ALA A 43 3.93 15.78 -8.02
N VAL A 44 2.91 14.91 -7.97
CA VAL A 44 2.97 13.58 -8.60
C VAL A 44 2.90 13.75 -10.13
N PRO A 45 3.89 13.26 -10.90
CA PRO A 45 3.90 13.42 -12.35
C PRO A 45 2.92 12.47 -13.04
N GLN A 46 2.53 12.82 -14.26
CA GLN A 46 1.84 11.84 -15.13
C GLN A 46 2.83 10.76 -15.61
N PRO A 47 2.37 9.52 -15.83
CA PRO A 47 1.00 9.02 -15.65
C PRO A 47 0.71 8.50 -14.22
N TYR A 48 1.61 8.68 -13.24
CA TYR A 48 1.35 8.24 -11.87
C TYR A 48 0.20 9.00 -11.21
N LYS A 49 0.04 10.29 -11.54
CA LYS A 49 -1.00 11.14 -10.94
C LYS A 49 -2.39 10.57 -11.15
N GLN A 50 -2.72 10.14 -12.36
CA GLN A 50 -4.02 9.54 -12.67
C GLN A 50 -4.26 8.17 -11.99
N LEU A 51 -3.20 7.47 -11.56
CA LEU A 51 -3.28 6.16 -10.89
C LEU A 51 -3.25 6.28 -9.36
N LEU A 52 -2.62 7.31 -8.81
CA LEU A 52 -2.40 7.45 -7.36
C LEU A 52 -3.36 8.46 -6.73
N VAL A 53 -3.59 9.59 -7.41
CA VAL A 53 -4.21 10.79 -6.82
C VAL A 53 -5.73 10.75 -7.02
N HIS A 54 -6.37 9.76 -6.39
CA HIS A 54 -7.83 9.60 -6.37
C HIS A 54 -8.29 8.76 -5.18
N HIS A 55 -9.61 8.77 -4.94
CA HIS A 55 -10.27 8.00 -3.87
C HIS A 55 -10.81 6.63 -4.31
N ASN A 56 -10.47 6.17 -5.51
CA ASN A 56 -10.80 4.82 -5.98
C ASN A 56 -9.79 3.76 -5.48
N ASP A 57 -10.24 2.51 -5.44
CA ASP A 57 -9.41 1.34 -5.20
C ASP A 57 -8.35 1.17 -6.28
N MET A 58 -7.17 0.68 -5.88
CA MET A 58 -6.05 0.54 -6.81
C MET A 58 -6.26 -0.60 -7.81
N THR A 59 -6.70 -1.77 -7.36
CA THR A 59 -6.86 -2.95 -8.24
C THR A 59 -7.72 -2.68 -9.48
N PRO A 60 -8.97 -2.18 -9.37
CA PRO A 60 -9.78 -1.90 -10.55
C PRO A 60 -9.22 -0.73 -11.40
N THR A 61 -8.50 0.20 -10.77
CA THR A 61 -7.83 1.30 -11.47
C THR A 61 -6.72 0.77 -12.38
N LEU A 62 -5.87 -0.12 -11.87
CA LEU A 62 -4.78 -0.74 -12.63
C LEU A 62 -5.32 -1.65 -13.72
N GLU A 63 -6.35 -2.45 -13.45
CA GLU A 63 -6.99 -3.31 -14.46
C GLU A 63 -7.53 -2.48 -15.62
N LYS A 64 -8.21 -1.37 -15.31
CA LYS A 64 -8.70 -0.43 -16.33
C LYS A 64 -7.56 0.23 -17.11
N PHE A 65 -6.49 0.61 -16.44
CA PHE A 65 -5.35 1.29 -17.09
C PHE A 65 -4.57 0.34 -18.02
N HIS A 66 -4.35 -0.91 -17.61
CA HIS A 66 -3.63 -1.91 -18.40
C HIS A 66 -4.53 -2.70 -19.36
N GLY A 67 -5.85 -2.60 -19.22
CA GLY A 67 -6.82 -3.33 -20.05
C GLY A 67 -6.76 -4.85 -19.85
N ARG A 68 -6.32 -5.31 -18.66
CA ARG A 68 -6.14 -6.72 -18.32
C ARG A 68 -6.47 -6.96 -16.86
N ASP A 69 -6.92 -8.17 -16.53
CA ASP A 69 -7.04 -8.64 -15.15
C ASP A 69 -5.66 -8.73 -14.47
N ILE A 70 -5.67 -8.65 -13.14
CA ILE A 70 -4.46 -8.78 -12.33
C ILE A 70 -4.60 -9.87 -11.28
N HIS A 71 -3.49 -10.59 -11.03
CA HIS A 71 -3.37 -11.53 -9.94
C HIS A 71 -2.29 -11.09 -8.95
N LEU A 72 -2.28 -11.75 -7.79
CA LEU A 72 -1.42 -11.42 -6.67
C LEU A 72 -0.31 -12.47 -6.54
N ARG A 73 0.93 -12.01 -6.38
CA ARG A 73 2.05 -12.81 -5.89
C ARG A 73 2.45 -12.33 -4.50
N LEU A 74 2.41 -13.24 -3.53
CA LEU A 74 2.81 -12.96 -2.15
C LEU A 74 4.34 -12.92 -2.02
N LEU A 75 4.87 -11.89 -1.35
CA LEU A 75 6.29 -11.76 -1.00
C LEU A 75 6.53 -12.08 0.47
N GLY A 76 5.69 -11.56 1.34
CA GLY A 76 5.83 -11.68 2.79
C GLY A 76 4.48 -11.64 3.49
N ARG A 77 4.41 -12.26 4.66
CA ARG A 77 3.22 -12.21 5.51
C ARG A 77 3.61 -12.25 6.98
N ARG A 78 2.78 -11.63 7.80
CA ARG A 78 2.83 -11.73 9.27
C ARG A 78 1.41 -11.64 9.81
N ARG A 79 1.16 -12.31 10.92
CA ARG A 79 -0.12 -12.19 11.63
C ARG A 79 0.12 -11.95 13.11
N GLN A 80 -0.62 -10.99 13.65
CA GLN A 80 -0.65 -10.69 15.08
C GLN A 80 -2.11 -10.55 15.50
N SER A 81 -2.64 -11.59 16.14
CA SER A 81 -4.06 -11.67 16.52
C SER A 81 -5.00 -11.47 15.32
N ASP A 82 -5.76 -10.36 15.30
CA ASP A 82 -6.67 -9.99 14.22
C ASP A 82 -6.03 -9.06 13.18
N GLU A 83 -4.77 -8.66 13.37
CA GLU A 83 -4.03 -7.90 12.38
C GLU A 83 -3.26 -8.86 11.47
N TYR A 84 -3.51 -8.73 10.17
CA TYR A 84 -2.88 -9.55 9.17
C TYR A 84 -2.15 -8.66 8.17
N PHE A 85 -0.85 -8.85 8.10
CA PHE A 85 0.06 -8.12 7.25
C PHE A 85 0.43 -9.00 6.06
N ARG A 86 0.36 -8.44 4.86
CA ARG A 86 0.93 -9.05 3.67
C ARG A 86 1.63 -8.04 2.79
N GLU A 87 2.70 -8.48 2.19
CA GLU A 87 3.47 -7.76 1.19
C GLU A 87 3.39 -8.54 -0.11
N VAL A 88 3.09 -7.83 -1.19
CA VAL A 88 2.58 -8.42 -2.42
C VAL A 88 3.13 -7.68 -3.64
N VAL A 89 3.14 -8.37 -4.77
CA VAL A 89 3.23 -7.76 -6.10
C VAL A 89 1.95 -8.08 -6.85
N LEU A 90 1.34 -7.08 -7.46
CA LEU A 90 0.26 -7.29 -8.42
C LEU A 90 0.86 -7.43 -9.82
N LEU A 91 0.42 -8.46 -10.52
CA LEU A 91 0.94 -8.89 -11.82
C LEU A 91 -0.19 -8.90 -12.84
N LEU A 92 0.09 -8.51 -14.09
CA LEU A 92 -0.87 -8.68 -15.19
C LEU A 92 -1.06 -10.15 -15.53
N ASP A 93 -2.30 -10.56 -15.70
CA ASP A 93 -2.62 -11.90 -16.18
C ASP A 93 -2.04 -12.14 -17.59
N GLY A 94 -1.39 -13.30 -17.74
CA GLY A 94 -0.83 -13.79 -19.01
C GLY A 94 0.59 -13.30 -19.34
N THR A 95 1.10 -12.24 -18.70
CA THR A 95 2.50 -11.79 -18.89
C THR A 95 3.32 -11.78 -17.61
N ASP A 96 2.69 -11.90 -16.45
CA ASP A 96 3.32 -11.78 -15.13
C ASP A 96 4.13 -10.47 -14.97
N GLN A 97 3.75 -9.43 -15.72
CA GLN A 97 4.37 -8.12 -15.63
C GLN A 97 3.96 -7.44 -14.33
N PRO A 98 4.91 -7.01 -13.47
CA PRO A 98 4.60 -6.25 -12.27
C PRO A 98 3.98 -4.89 -12.58
N VAL A 99 2.89 -4.56 -11.89
CA VAL A 99 2.19 -3.27 -12.02
C VAL A 99 2.01 -2.54 -10.70
N GLU A 100 2.21 -3.22 -9.57
CA GLU A 100 2.19 -2.61 -8.24
C GLU A 100 3.00 -3.47 -7.27
N PHE A 101 3.75 -2.82 -6.40
CA PHE A 101 4.25 -3.39 -5.16
C PHE A 101 3.42 -2.85 -4.00
N GLY A 102 2.92 -3.72 -3.13
CA GLY A 102 1.98 -3.36 -2.08
C GLY A 102 2.36 -3.93 -0.71
N ALA A 103 2.33 -3.11 0.34
CA ALA A 103 2.36 -3.56 1.73
C ALA A 103 1.01 -3.22 2.38
N ILE A 104 0.38 -4.22 2.99
CA ILE A 104 -1.01 -4.14 3.45
C ILE A 104 -1.11 -4.65 4.87
N LYS A 105 -1.73 -3.87 5.76
CA LYS A 105 -2.20 -4.28 7.08
C LYS A 105 -3.72 -4.40 7.02
N ILE A 106 -4.28 -5.53 7.41
CA ILE A 106 -5.71 -5.84 7.32
C ILE A 106 -6.24 -6.18 8.71
N TYR A 107 -7.33 -5.53 9.12
CA TYR A 107 -8.02 -5.79 10.38
C TYR A 107 -9.06 -6.91 10.19
N LEU A 108 -8.64 -8.17 10.33
CA LEU A 108 -9.46 -9.36 10.05
C LEU A 108 -10.79 -9.39 10.80
N ASN A 109 -10.83 -8.88 12.03
CA ASN A 109 -12.05 -8.83 12.85
C ASN A 109 -13.12 -7.89 12.29
N ARG A 110 -12.78 -7.01 11.35
CA ARG A 110 -13.72 -6.13 10.65
C ARG A 110 -14.34 -6.74 9.41
N PHE A 111 -13.82 -7.89 8.95
CA PHE A 111 -14.35 -8.62 7.81
C PHE A 111 -15.31 -9.72 8.27
N LYS A 112 -16.37 -9.93 7.48
CA LYS A 112 -17.23 -11.11 7.58
C LYS A 112 -16.41 -12.39 7.35
N PRO A 113 -16.84 -13.56 7.87
CA PRO A 113 -16.07 -14.80 7.79
C PRO A 113 -15.63 -15.18 6.37
N GLU A 114 -16.48 -14.96 5.37
CA GLU A 114 -16.18 -15.25 3.96
C GLU A 114 -15.02 -14.40 3.43
N ALA A 115 -15.11 -13.07 3.55
CA ALA A 115 -14.05 -12.16 3.13
C ALA A 115 -12.74 -12.41 3.92
N ARG A 116 -12.85 -12.70 5.22
CA ARG A 116 -11.69 -13.06 6.06
C ARG A 116 -10.97 -14.30 5.55
N ARG A 117 -11.72 -15.35 5.17
CA ARG A 117 -11.15 -16.56 4.58
C ARG A 117 -10.37 -16.21 3.31
N HIS A 118 -10.95 -15.41 2.43
CA HIS A 118 -10.28 -15.03 1.18
C HIS A 118 -9.05 -14.15 1.36
N VAL A 119 -9.02 -13.29 2.39
CA VAL A 119 -7.81 -12.56 2.78
C VAL A 119 -6.70 -13.55 3.17
N LEU A 120 -7.03 -14.54 4.01
CA LEU A 120 -6.10 -15.56 4.51
C LEU A 120 -5.71 -16.61 3.46
N ASP A 121 -6.53 -16.78 2.42
CA ASP A 121 -6.22 -17.68 1.29
C ASP A 121 -5.10 -17.11 0.41
N GLU A 122 -4.81 -15.81 0.49
CA GLU A 122 -3.66 -15.14 -0.15
C GLU A 122 -3.56 -15.28 -1.67
N ARG A 123 -4.67 -15.63 -2.34
CA ARG A 123 -4.71 -15.84 -3.80
C ARG A 123 -5.19 -14.63 -4.59
N ARG A 124 -5.81 -13.65 -3.93
CA ARG A 124 -6.49 -12.53 -4.58
C ARG A 124 -6.11 -11.17 -3.98
N PRO A 125 -6.02 -10.12 -4.82
CA PRO A 125 -5.86 -8.73 -4.36
C PRO A 125 -6.99 -8.33 -3.39
N LEU A 126 -6.70 -7.40 -2.47
CA LEU A 126 -7.68 -6.97 -1.46
C LEU A 126 -8.92 -6.34 -2.13
N GLY A 127 -8.71 -5.48 -3.13
CA GLY A 127 -9.80 -4.83 -3.85
C GLY A 127 -10.78 -5.83 -4.48
N ARG A 128 -10.28 -6.91 -5.11
CA ARG A 128 -11.13 -7.98 -5.68
C ARG A 128 -11.93 -8.70 -4.59
N ILE A 129 -11.31 -9.03 -3.45
CA ILE A 129 -12.02 -9.64 -2.31
C ILE A 129 -13.14 -8.72 -1.81
N MET A 130 -12.86 -7.42 -1.70
CA MET A 130 -13.84 -6.43 -1.23
C MET A 130 -15.01 -6.30 -2.20
N GLN A 131 -14.74 -6.30 -3.50
CA GLN A 131 -15.77 -6.26 -4.54
C GLN A 131 -16.63 -7.52 -4.53
N GLU A 132 -16.02 -8.70 -4.60
CA GLU A 132 -16.72 -9.99 -4.69
C GLU A 132 -17.54 -10.31 -3.44
N CYS A 133 -17.04 -9.96 -2.25
CA CYS A 133 -17.76 -10.14 -1.00
C CYS A 133 -18.72 -8.98 -0.65
N GLY A 134 -18.88 -7.98 -1.52
CA GLY A 134 -19.76 -6.84 -1.32
C GLY A 134 -19.42 -6.02 -0.07
N VAL A 135 -18.13 -5.86 0.25
CA VAL A 135 -17.65 -5.10 1.39
C VAL A 135 -17.79 -3.62 1.10
N LYS A 136 -18.78 -2.97 1.73
CA LYS A 136 -18.93 -1.50 1.66
C LYS A 136 -17.75 -0.83 2.34
N HIS A 137 -17.10 0.08 1.63
CA HIS A 137 -15.96 0.81 2.16
C HIS A 137 -15.75 2.14 1.41
N SER A 138 -14.84 2.96 1.93
CA SER A 138 -14.31 4.15 1.25
C SER A 138 -12.79 4.15 1.29
N SER A 139 -12.14 4.52 0.19
CA SER A 139 -10.69 4.71 0.12
C SER A 139 -10.33 6.17 0.37
N ARG A 140 -9.33 6.37 1.24
CA ARG A 140 -8.85 7.70 1.63
C ARG A 140 -7.32 7.72 1.61
N PRO A 141 -6.71 8.17 0.50
CA PRO A 141 -5.29 8.45 0.45
C PRO A 141 -4.91 9.45 1.55
N ARG A 142 -3.90 9.09 2.33
CA ARG A 142 -3.34 9.89 3.43
C ARG A 142 -2.09 10.64 3.03
N ALA A 143 -1.31 10.08 2.11
CA ALA A 143 -0.06 10.66 1.62
C ALA A 143 0.25 10.13 0.22
N PHE A 144 0.98 10.92 -0.56
CA PHE A 144 1.63 10.47 -1.79
C PHE A 144 3.13 10.43 -1.55
N LEU A 145 3.79 9.44 -2.14
CA LEU A 145 5.19 9.15 -1.90
C LEU A 145 5.99 9.37 -3.18
N ARG A 146 7.18 9.93 -3.01
CA ARG A 146 8.29 9.82 -3.97
C ARG A 146 9.43 9.09 -3.27
N LEU A 147 9.94 8.03 -3.88
CA LEU A 147 10.99 7.21 -3.27
C LEU A 147 12.02 6.75 -4.30
N ALA A 148 13.24 6.52 -3.84
CA ALA A 148 14.23 5.77 -4.62
C ALA A 148 13.91 4.27 -4.50
N SER A 149 14.01 3.52 -5.59
CA SER A 149 13.95 2.06 -5.50
C SER A 149 15.24 1.52 -4.89
N ASP A 150 15.11 0.53 -4.02
CA ASP A 150 16.23 -0.28 -3.54
C ASP A 150 16.27 -1.64 -4.25
N ARG A 151 17.20 -2.50 -3.83
CA ARG A 151 17.32 -3.84 -4.40
C ARG A 151 16.05 -4.67 -4.21
N PHE A 152 15.37 -4.53 -3.07
CA PHE A 152 14.21 -5.33 -2.74
C PHE A 152 13.01 -4.99 -3.62
N ILE A 153 12.68 -3.69 -3.72
CA ILE A 153 11.62 -3.19 -4.61
C ILE A 153 11.97 -3.48 -6.08
N ASN A 154 13.23 -3.31 -6.48
CA ASN A 154 13.66 -3.62 -7.83
C ASN A 154 13.46 -5.10 -8.18
N GLU A 155 13.83 -6.02 -7.29
CA GLU A 155 13.63 -7.46 -7.52
C GLU A 155 12.14 -7.81 -7.61
N ALA A 156 11.32 -7.23 -6.72
CA ALA A 156 9.88 -7.45 -6.71
C ALA A 156 9.20 -6.95 -8.01
N LEU A 157 9.61 -5.78 -8.49
CA LEU A 157 9.07 -5.11 -9.68
C LEU A 157 9.82 -5.44 -10.99
N GLN A 158 10.78 -6.37 -10.95
CA GLN A 158 11.60 -6.77 -12.11
C GLN A 158 12.33 -5.57 -12.77
N LEU A 159 12.83 -4.63 -11.97
CA LEU A 159 13.53 -3.43 -12.42
C LEU A 159 15.04 -3.60 -12.37
N SER A 160 15.74 -3.01 -13.34
CA SER A 160 17.20 -2.90 -13.35
C SER A 160 17.65 -1.46 -13.17
N GLY A 161 18.66 -1.22 -12.34
CA GLY A 161 19.24 0.11 -12.12
C GLY A 161 18.53 0.92 -11.03
N ALA A 162 18.80 2.22 -11.00
CA ALA A 162 18.22 3.14 -10.02
C ALA A 162 16.97 3.80 -10.59
N HIS A 163 15.85 3.72 -9.85
CA HIS A 163 14.59 4.34 -10.24
C HIS A 163 14.10 5.32 -9.19
N VAL A 164 13.41 6.36 -9.64
CA VAL A 164 12.53 7.16 -8.79
C VAL A 164 11.12 6.67 -9.04
N LEU A 165 10.49 6.16 -7.99
CA LEU A 165 9.13 5.62 -8.04
C LEU A 165 8.17 6.54 -7.29
N TYR A 166 6.88 6.32 -7.56
CA TYR A 166 5.79 7.02 -6.91
C TYR A 166 4.82 6.02 -6.32
N GLY A 167 4.25 6.39 -5.18
CA GLY A 167 3.30 5.57 -4.48
C GLY A 167 2.29 6.39 -3.69
N ARG A 168 1.40 5.70 -2.98
CA ARG A 168 0.48 6.33 -2.04
C ARG A 168 0.30 5.48 -0.79
N CYS A 169 -0.02 6.16 0.29
CA CYS A 169 -0.48 5.55 1.52
C CYS A 169 -1.98 5.75 1.60
N ASN A 170 -2.73 4.67 1.76
CA ASN A 170 -4.17 4.66 1.71
C ASN A 170 -4.73 3.95 2.95
N THR A 171 -5.86 4.42 3.44
CA THR A 171 -6.64 3.70 4.45
C THR A 171 -8.03 3.45 3.90
N LEU A 172 -8.47 2.20 3.98
CA LEU A 172 -9.83 1.79 3.64
C LEU A 172 -10.67 1.83 4.91
N TYR A 173 -11.82 2.49 4.86
CA TYR A 173 -12.74 2.63 6.00
C TYR A 173 -14.06 1.93 5.74
N ASP A 174 -14.61 1.29 6.76
CA ASP A 174 -15.99 0.80 6.74
C ASP A 174 -17.01 1.94 6.93
N PRO A 175 -18.33 1.69 6.77
CA PRO A 175 -19.34 2.73 6.95
C PRO A 175 -19.50 3.23 8.40
N GLN A 176 -18.78 2.64 9.36
CA GLN A 176 -18.70 3.10 10.75
C GLN A 176 -17.40 3.88 11.02
N GLU A 177 -16.69 4.31 9.97
CA GLU A 177 -15.45 5.08 10.07
C GLU A 177 -14.28 4.32 10.75
N ARG A 178 -14.32 2.99 10.71
CA ARG A 178 -13.25 2.15 11.24
C ARG A 178 -12.35 1.66 10.11
N ALA A 179 -11.04 1.67 10.34
CA ALA A 179 -10.08 1.17 9.37
C ALA A 179 -10.30 -0.34 9.12
N LEU A 180 -10.45 -0.70 7.84
CA LEU A 180 -10.45 -2.07 7.32
C LEU A 180 -9.04 -2.51 6.94
N ALA A 181 -8.28 -1.61 6.33
CA ALA A 181 -6.90 -1.85 5.94
C ALA A 181 -6.09 -0.54 5.84
N GLU A 182 -4.80 -0.62 6.11
CA GLU A 182 -3.79 0.40 5.83
C GLU A 182 -2.82 -0.15 4.77
N ILE A 183 -2.52 0.68 3.77
CA ILE A 183 -1.91 0.22 2.52
C ILE A 183 -0.83 1.20 2.09
N VAL A 184 0.35 0.70 1.73
CA VAL A 184 1.34 1.40 0.90
C VAL A 184 1.37 0.74 -0.46
N GLU A 185 1.15 1.52 -1.52
CA GLU A 185 1.11 1.05 -2.91
C GLU A 185 2.19 1.82 -3.68
N ILE A 186 3.10 1.13 -4.36
CA ILE A 186 4.22 1.71 -5.13
C ILE A 186 4.13 1.20 -6.56
N LEU A 187 4.14 2.12 -7.52
CA LEU A 187 4.03 1.80 -8.94
C LEU A 187 5.42 1.69 -9.58
N PRO A 188 5.64 0.71 -10.48
CA PRO A 188 6.83 0.65 -11.32
C PRO A 188 6.84 1.82 -12.33
N PRO A 189 7.93 2.02 -13.08
CA PRO A 189 7.98 2.97 -14.19
C PRO A 189 6.82 2.76 -15.17
N VAL A 190 5.88 3.71 -15.19
CA VAL A 190 4.74 3.67 -16.09
C VAL A 190 5.07 4.47 -17.35
N VAL A 191 5.09 3.79 -18.50
CA VAL A 191 5.25 4.42 -19.81
C VAL A 191 3.86 4.58 -20.43
N GLU A 192 3.45 5.81 -20.77
CA GLU A 192 2.25 6.00 -21.58
C GLU A 192 2.42 5.31 -22.94
N GLY A 193 1.51 4.40 -23.30
CA GLY A 193 1.36 3.93 -24.68
C GLY A 193 2.19 2.72 -25.12
N ARG A 194 2.68 1.85 -24.21
CA ARG A 194 3.15 0.51 -24.61
C ARG A 194 2.59 -0.59 -23.72
N ALA A 195 1.66 -1.36 -24.28
CA ALA A 195 1.70 -2.80 -24.07
C ALA A 195 3.07 -3.27 -24.59
N LEU A 196 3.90 -3.82 -23.71
CA LEU A 196 5.03 -4.64 -24.14
C LEU A 196 4.50 -5.97 -24.68
#